data_AF-A0A359KMW5-F1
#
_entry.id   AF-A0A359KMW5-F1
#
_cell.length_a   1.000
_cell.length_b   1.000
_cell.length_c   1.000
_cell.angle_alpha   90.00
_cell.angle_beta   90.00
_cell.angle_gamma   90.00
#
_symmetry.space_group_name_H-M   'P 1'
#
loop_
_entity.id
_entity.type
_entity.pdbx_description
1 polymer ?
#
loop_
_entity_poly.entity_id
_entity_poly.type
_entity_poly.pdbx_seq_one_letter_code
_entity_poly.pdbx_strand_id
1 'polypeptide(L)'
;TGAEVDNWLAPLPIHDPQFLPNRPMARRSLAIDKVLFAGDAIAAVVAESAEIAHDAAELIEVNYRELPVVTTPAAAMVSDAPRLYEAWDSNVAYHLHAGSGDIDVAMADAAWRVPLRLVVPRVASVYVEPKAILAEPDAQMNKLTVHASTQTPHGLRSQIASVLGMPEHAVRVIAPDVGGAFGTKGRHAPDYLFTSAVAHRLGRPVKWVELRGEYFHIANQGRDQVQELEAAVARDGAIIGLRVRVLVNCGAHNASTHGQRTLMMSSGAYRIPNLVTDVYGVMTNTTPTGPYRGAGRPEAAYMIERLIDEIARVTGIESLE
;
A
#
# COMPACT_ATOMS: atom_id res chain seq x y z
N THR A 1 -25.39 1.08 -4.66
CA THR A 1 -24.28 1.61 -5.49
C THR A 1 -23.44 2.58 -4.67
N GLY A 2 -22.28 3.02 -5.18
CA GLY A 2 -21.45 4.01 -4.48
C GLY A 2 -22.18 5.32 -4.15
N ALA A 3 -23.01 5.84 -5.06
CA ALA A 3 -23.81 7.06 -4.82
C ALA A 3 -24.83 6.88 -3.68
N GLU A 4 -25.46 5.71 -3.57
CA GLU A 4 -26.37 5.43 -2.45
C GLU A 4 -25.64 5.36 -1.12
N VAL A 5 -24.45 4.78 -1.09
CA VAL A 5 -23.61 4.67 0.11
C VAL A 5 -23.12 6.03 0.58
N ASP A 6 -22.80 6.93 -0.35
CA ASP A 6 -22.32 8.30 -0.03
C ASP A 6 -23.31 9.11 0.83
N ASN A 7 -24.61 8.84 0.67
CA ASN A 7 -25.65 9.56 1.40
C ASN A 7 -25.67 9.25 2.91
N TRP A 8 -24.99 8.19 3.35
CA TRP A 8 -25.04 7.74 4.75
C TRP A 8 -23.71 7.24 5.31
N LEU A 9 -22.66 7.13 4.50
CA LEU A 9 -21.33 6.72 4.94
C LEU A 9 -20.29 7.72 4.47
N ALA A 10 -19.59 8.33 5.43
CA ALA A 10 -18.50 9.25 5.14
C ALA A 10 -17.34 8.55 4.39
N PRO A 11 -16.50 9.30 3.67
CA PRO A 11 -15.24 8.78 3.13
C PRO A 11 -14.41 8.06 4.21
N LEU A 12 -13.76 6.98 3.80
CA LEU A 12 -12.89 6.20 4.66
C LEU A 12 -11.67 7.02 5.08
N PRO A 13 -11.18 6.82 6.32
CA PRO A 13 -9.97 7.46 6.80
C PRO A 13 -8.79 7.17 5.87
N ILE A 14 -8.07 8.22 5.50
CA ILE A 14 -6.79 8.10 4.82
C ILE A 14 -5.74 7.78 5.88
N HIS A 15 -5.01 6.69 5.68
CA HIS A 15 -3.91 6.35 6.57
C HIS A 15 -2.67 7.14 6.18
N ASP A 16 -1.91 7.54 7.20
CA ASP A 16 -0.63 8.23 7.05
C ASP A 16 -0.72 9.49 6.13
N PRO A 17 -1.66 10.43 6.38
CA PRO A 17 -1.93 11.59 5.51
C PRO A 17 -0.72 12.51 5.32
N GLN A 18 0.28 12.43 6.20
CA GLN A 18 1.55 13.14 6.04
C GLN A 18 2.33 12.76 4.76
N PHE A 19 2.03 11.60 4.15
CA PHE A 19 2.58 11.18 2.85
C PHE A 19 1.72 11.64 1.65
N LEU A 20 0.78 12.56 1.87
CA LEU A 20 -0.04 13.18 0.83
C LEU A 20 -0.03 14.72 0.97
N PRO A 21 1.14 15.38 1.01
CA PRO A 21 1.25 16.82 1.21
C PRO A 21 0.58 17.58 0.06
N ASN A 22 -0.46 18.37 0.36
CA ASN A 22 -1.26 19.11 -0.63
C ASN A 22 -1.88 18.21 -1.72
N ARG A 23 -2.12 16.94 -1.40
CA ARG A 23 -2.71 15.94 -2.29
C ARG A 23 -4.11 15.54 -1.80
N PRO A 24 -5.14 16.39 -2.02
CA PRO A 24 -6.48 16.08 -1.55
C PRO A 24 -7.01 14.81 -2.23
N MET A 25 -7.47 13.86 -1.44
CA MET A 25 -8.01 12.58 -1.90
C MET A 25 -9.15 12.18 -0.97
N ALA A 26 -10.16 11.51 -1.51
CA ALA A 26 -11.20 10.87 -0.72
C ALA A 26 -11.30 9.41 -1.17
N ARG A 27 -11.07 8.48 -0.24
CA ARG A 27 -11.31 7.06 -0.49
C ARG A 27 -12.72 6.72 -0.01
N ARG A 28 -13.59 6.29 -0.91
CA ARG A 28 -14.94 5.84 -0.57
C ARG A 28 -14.98 4.33 -0.42
N SER A 29 -15.95 3.80 0.32
CA SER A 29 -16.14 2.34 0.46
C SER A 29 -16.49 1.67 -0.86
N LEU A 30 -17.26 2.37 -1.69
CA LEU A 30 -17.58 2.01 -3.05
C LEU A 30 -17.29 3.22 -3.94
N ALA A 31 -16.69 2.98 -5.10
CA ALA A 31 -16.34 4.00 -6.08
C ALA A 31 -17.58 4.74 -6.59
N ILE A 32 -17.38 6.03 -6.86
CA ILE A 32 -18.39 6.93 -7.44
C ILE A 32 -17.73 7.57 -8.65
N ASP A 33 -18.47 7.62 -9.77
CA ASP A 33 -18.09 8.18 -11.07
C ASP A 33 -16.90 7.52 -11.79
N LYS A 34 -15.87 7.07 -11.06
CA LYS A 34 -14.63 6.52 -11.61
C LYS A 34 -14.05 5.44 -10.70
N VAL A 35 -13.67 4.31 -11.30
CA VAL A 35 -12.83 3.28 -10.69
C VAL A 35 -11.36 3.54 -11.01
N LEU A 36 -10.47 3.26 -10.06
CA LEU A 36 -9.03 3.54 -10.23
C LEU A 36 -8.19 2.31 -10.55
N PHE A 37 -8.68 1.09 -10.28
CA PHE A 37 -7.94 -0.14 -10.54
C PHE A 37 -8.91 -1.33 -10.69
N ALA A 38 -8.44 -2.44 -11.26
CA ALA A 38 -9.20 -3.68 -11.33
C ALA A 38 -9.39 -4.28 -9.92
N GLY A 39 -10.62 -4.24 -9.40
CA GLY A 39 -10.96 -4.60 -8.03
C GLY A 39 -11.48 -3.43 -7.18
N ASP A 40 -11.56 -2.22 -7.73
CA ASP A 40 -12.20 -1.09 -7.05
C ASP A 40 -13.72 -1.34 -6.93
N ALA A 41 -14.22 -1.53 -5.71
CA ALA A 41 -15.60 -1.94 -5.47
C ALA A 41 -16.58 -0.83 -5.87
N ILE A 42 -17.69 -1.18 -6.53
CA ILE A 42 -18.68 -0.22 -7.08
C ILE A 42 -20.09 -0.39 -6.50
N ALA A 43 -20.40 -1.60 -6.05
CA ALA A 43 -21.69 -2.04 -5.57
C ALA A 43 -21.48 -3.16 -4.55
N ALA A 44 -22.51 -3.42 -3.75
CA ALA A 44 -22.52 -4.51 -2.79
C ALA A 44 -23.93 -5.09 -2.71
N VAL A 45 -24.00 -6.39 -2.47
CA VAL A 45 -25.25 -7.13 -2.27
C VAL A 45 -25.25 -7.71 -0.87
N VAL A 46 -26.39 -7.58 -0.19
CA VAL A 46 -26.64 -8.19 1.12
C VAL A 46 -27.84 -9.10 0.96
N ALA A 47 -27.67 -10.38 1.27
CA ALA A 47 -28.72 -11.39 1.15
C ALA A 47 -28.74 -12.31 2.37
N GLU A 48 -29.71 -13.22 2.41
CA GLU A 48 -29.89 -14.18 3.51
C GLU A 48 -28.86 -15.32 3.49
N SER A 49 -28.21 -15.55 2.35
CA SER A 49 -27.11 -16.49 2.19
C SER A 49 -26.02 -15.93 1.27
N ALA A 50 -24.82 -16.50 1.36
CA ALA A 50 -23.69 -16.08 0.52
C ALA A 50 -23.93 -16.42 -0.95
N GLU A 51 -24.55 -17.56 -1.23
CA GLU A 51 -24.89 -18.04 -2.57
C GLU A 51 -25.83 -17.04 -3.27
N ILE A 52 -26.92 -16.64 -2.60
CA ILE A 52 -27.85 -15.65 -3.14
C ILE A 52 -27.15 -14.30 -3.36
N ALA A 53 -26.26 -13.89 -2.44
CA ALA A 53 -25.53 -12.64 -2.60
C ALA A 53 -24.60 -12.66 -3.82
N HIS A 54 -23.91 -13.78 -4.07
CA HIS A 54 -23.05 -13.95 -5.24
C HIS A 54 -23.86 -14.00 -6.54
N ASP A 55 -24.92 -14.80 -6.60
CA ASP A 55 -25.80 -14.89 -7.77
C ASP A 55 -26.38 -13.51 -8.13
N ALA A 56 -26.88 -12.79 -7.13
CA ALA A 56 -27.44 -11.45 -7.34
C ALA A 56 -26.37 -10.41 -7.70
N ALA A 57 -25.12 -10.57 -7.26
CA ALA A 57 -24.03 -9.69 -7.66
C ALA A 57 -23.66 -9.87 -9.15
N GLU A 58 -23.77 -11.09 -9.69
CA GLU A 58 -23.55 -11.36 -11.13
C GLU A 58 -24.63 -10.76 -12.02
N LEU A 59 -25.82 -10.48 -11.48
CA LEU A 59 -26.90 -9.80 -12.21
C LEU A 59 -26.71 -8.28 -12.31
N ILE A 60 -25.70 -7.71 -11.66
CA ILE A 60 -25.44 -6.27 -11.70
C ILE A 60 -24.80 -5.91 -13.04
N GLU A 61 -25.55 -5.19 -13.87
CA GLU A 61 -25.01 -4.61 -15.11
C GLU A 61 -24.37 -3.25 -14.86
N VAL A 62 -23.19 -3.03 -15.43
CA VAL A 62 -22.42 -1.79 -15.27
C VAL A 62 -21.91 -1.32 -16.61
N ASN A 63 -22.23 -0.08 -16.96
CA ASN A 63 -21.76 0.55 -18.18
C ASN A 63 -20.52 1.40 -17.90
N TYR A 64 -19.39 1.01 -18.48
CA TYR A 64 -18.12 1.74 -18.37
C TYR A 64 -17.83 2.55 -19.62
N ARG A 65 -17.15 3.68 -19.41
CA ARG A 65 -16.33 4.31 -20.43
C ARG A 65 -14.88 4.11 -20.03
N GLU A 66 -14.12 3.38 -20.85
CA GLU A 66 -12.70 3.16 -20.60
C GLU A 66 -11.94 4.50 -20.61
N LEU A 67 -10.99 4.62 -19.69
CA LEU A 67 -10.10 5.77 -19.55
C LEU A 67 -8.66 5.28 -19.72
N PRO A 68 -7.74 6.13 -20.20
CA PRO A 68 -6.32 5.82 -20.18
C PRO A 68 -5.84 5.49 -18.76
N VAL A 69 -5.04 4.44 -18.63
CA VAL A 69 -4.48 3.97 -17.36
C VAL A 69 -2.97 4.02 -17.37
N VAL A 70 -2.37 4.15 -16.18
CA VAL A 70 -0.92 4.06 -15.99
C VAL A 70 -0.60 3.13 -14.83
N THR A 71 0.22 2.10 -15.08
CA THR A 71 0.42 0.99 -14.14
C THR A 71 1.83 0.87 -13.57
N THR A 72 2.79 1.64 -14.10
CA THR A 72 4.17 1.68 -13.61
C THR A 72 4.50 3.05 -13.05
N PRO A 73 5.32 3.14 -11.99
CA PRO A 73 5.66 4.42 -11.39
C PRO A 73 6.45 5.32 -12.35
N ALA A 74 7.37 4.76 -13.15
CA ALA A 74 8.13 5.54 -14.13
C ALA A 74 7.23 6.20 -15.18
N ALA A 75 6.26 5.46 -15.74
CA ALA A 75 5.31 6.03 -16.71
C ALA A 75 4.38 7.04 -16.05
N ALA A 76 3.97 6.82 -14.79
CA ALA A 76 3.07 7.72 -14.06
C ALA A 76 3.71 9.07 -13.71
N MET A 77 5.03 9.17 -13.71
CA MET A 77 5.79 10.40 -13.44
C MET A 77 6.03 11.27 -14.68
N VAL A 78 5.72 10.79 -15.89
CA VAL A 78 5.85 11.60 -17.10
C VAL A 78 4.81 12.72 -17.10
N SER A 79 5.14 13.89 -17.66
CA SER A 79 4.32 15.11 -17.58
C SER A 79 2.91 14.97 -18.17
N ASP A 80 2.72 14.11 -19.16
CA ASP A 80 1.45 13.87 -19.86
C ASP A 80 0.77 12.55 -19.45
N ALA A 81 1.26 11.89 -18.40
CA ALA A 81 0.69 10.65 -17.91
C ALA A 81 -0.78 10.84 -17.48
N PRO A 82 -1.66 9.85 -17.71
CA PRO A 82 -3.01 9.87 -17.16
C PRO A 82 -2.99 10.10 -15.65
N ARG A 83 -3.71 11.13 -15.20
CA ARG A 83 -3.79 11.48 -13.78
C ARG A 83 -4.86 10.64 -13.09
N LEU A 84 -4.48 10.00 -11.98
CA LEU A 84 -5.45 9.26 -11.16
C LEU A 84 -6.44 10.23 -10.50
N TYR A 85 -5.91 11.32 -9.94
CA TYR A 85 -6.68 12.34 -9.23
C TYR A 85 -6.56 13.68 -9.97
N GLU A 86 -7.69 14.21 -10.44
CA GLU A 86 -7.72 15.42 -11.28
C GLU A 86 -7.24 16.67 -10.53
N ALA A 87 -7.46 16.69 -9.21
CA ALA A 87 -7.02 17.76 -8.32
C ALA A 87 -5.50 17.77 -8.08
N TRP A 88 -4.76 16.77 -8.57
CA TRP A 88 -3.31 16.67 -8.39
C TRP A 88 -2.58 17.16 -9.64
N ASP A 89 -1.46 17.88 -9.46
CA ASP A 89 -0.60 18.30 -10.57
C ASP A 89 0.23 17.16 -11.20
N SER A 90 0.37 16.02 -10.52
CA SER A 90 1.15 14.86 -10.94
C SER A 90 0.72 13.63 -10.13
N ASN A 91 1.13 12.43 -10.56
CA ASN A 91 0.84 11.19 -9.81
C ASN A 91 1.83 10.93 -8.65
N VAL A 92 2.76 11.84 -8.37
CA VAL A 92 3.70 11.71 -7.24
C VAL A 92 2.98 12.10 -5.95
N ALA A 93 2.70 11.09 -5.11
CA ALA A 93 2.08 11.26 -3.81
C ALA A 93 3.03 11.98 -2.83
N TYR A 94 4.28 11.54 -2.78
CA TYR A 94 5.30 12.10 -1.90
C TYR A 94 6.71 11.94 -2.50
N HIS A 95 7.62 12.79 -2.03
CA HIS A 95 9.06 12.68 -2.23
C HIS A 95 9.74 12.74 -0.87
N LEU A 96 10.54 11.74 -0.55
CA LEU A 96 11.39 11.70 0.63
C LEU A 96 12.83 11.82 0.18
N HIS A 97 13.59 12.66 0.88
CA HIS A 97 15.00 12.87 0.63
C HIS A 97 15.77 12.72 1.95
N ALA A 98 16.88 11.98 1.92
CA ALA A 98 17.84 11.96 3.01
C ALA A 98 19.25 11.82 2.46
N GLY A 99 20.21 12.45 3.13
CA GLY A 99 21.60 12.28 2.77
C GLY A 99 22.57 12.88 3.79
N SER A 100 23.85 12.56 3.58
CA SER A 100 24.99 13.06 4.33
C SER A 100 26.23 13.11 3.45
N GLY A 101 27.16 14.01 3.76
CA GLY A 101 28.40 14.16 3.01
C GLY A 101 28.22 14.87 1.66
N ASP A 102 29.22 14.72 0.79
CA ASP A 102 29.26 15.31 -0.55
C ASP A 102 29.39 14.18 -1.59
N ILE A 103 28.25 13.85 -2.21
CA ILE A 103 28.16 12.76 -3.18
C ILE A 103 28.93 13.09 -4.47
N ASP A 104 29.02 14.36 -4.86
CA ASP A 104 29.66 14.74 -6.11
C ASP A 104 31.18 14.66 -6.00
N VAL A 105 31.73 15.04 -4.84
CA VAL A 105 33.15 14.80 -4.50
C VAL A 105 33.45 13.30 -4.47
N ALA A 106 32.63 12.50 -3.77
CA ALA A 106 32.84 11.05 -3.72
C ALA A 106 32.84 10.40 -5.11
N MET A 107 31.92 10.84 -5.98
CA MET A 107 31.84 10.36 -7.37
C MET A 107 33.07 10.77 -8.18
N ALA A 108 33.60 11.98 -7.99
CA ALA A 108 34.81 12.46 -8.66
C ALA A 108 36.06 11.66 -8.24
N ASP A 109 36.16 11.30 -6.95
CA ASP A 109 37.30 10.57 -6.39
C ASP A 109 37.23 9.05 -6.59
N ALA A 110 36.11 8.54 -7.12
CA ALA A 110 35.86 7.12 -7.31
C ALA A 110 36.89 6.46 -8.25
N ALA A 111 37.52 5.37 -7.79
CA ALA A 111 38.30 4.51 -8.67
C ALA A 111 37.39 3.69 -9.60
N TRP A 112 36.21 3.31 -9.09
CA TRP A 112 35.15 2.67 -9.86
C TRP A 112 33.81 3.33 -9.57
N ARG A 113 33.04 3.56 -10.64
CA ARG A 113 31.63 3.95 -10.54
C ARG A 113 30.78 2.75 -10.96
N VAL A 114 29.91 2.32 -10.07
CA VAL A 114 29.13 1.08 -10.23
C VAL A 114 27.64 1.43 -10.28
N PRO A 115 27.03 1.52 -11.48
CA PRO A 115 25.60 1.69 -11.61
C PRO A 115 24.89 0.34 -11.42
N LEU A 116 23.76 0.35 -10.73
CA LEU A 116 22.91 -0.83 -10.59
C LEU A 116 21.44 -0.42 -10.64
N ARG A 117 20.65 -1.15 -11.43
CA ARG A 117 19.20 -0.99 -11.47
C ARG A 117 18.52 -2.29 -11.10
N LEU A 118 17.64 -2.24 -10.10
CA LEU A 118 16.91 -3.38 -9.58
C LEU A 118 15.41 -3.14 -9.69
N VAL A 119 14.67 -4.23 -9.89
CA VAL A 119 13.21 -4.26 -9.82
C VAL A 119 12.84 -5.24 -8.73
N VAL A 120 12.21 -4.75 -7.66
CA VAL A 120 11.61 -5.60 -6.63
C VAL A 120 10.16 -5.84 -7.03
N PRO A 121 9.80 -7.08 -7.43
CA PRO A 121 8.47 -7.34 -7.95
C PRO A 121 7.40 -7.16 -6.87
N ARG A 122 6.23 -6.78 -7.33
CA ARG A 122 4.98 -6.81 -6.56
C ARG A 122 4.67 -8.24 -6.11
N VAL A 123 4.26 -8.39 -4.85
CA VAL A 123 3.88 -9.71 -4.30
C VAL A 123 2.59 -9.60 -3.50
N ALA A 124 1.84 -10.71 -3.47
CA ALA A 124 0.73 -10.89 -2.55
C ALA A 124 1.20 -11.67 -1.30
N SER A 125 0.56 -11.41 -0.16
CA SER A 125 0.87 -12.10 1.10
C SER A 125 0.45 -13.57 1.14
N VAL A 126 -0.59 -13.93 0.39
CA VAL A 126 -1.16 -15.29 0.22
C VAL A 126 -1.31 -16.05 1.54
N TYR A 127 -1.84 -15.40 2.57
CA TYR A 127 -2.29 -16.09 3.79
C TYR A 127 -3.36 -17.13 3.43
N VAL A 128 -3.34 -18.30 4.08
CA VAL A 128 -4.24 -19.43 3.71
C VAL A 128 -5.70 -19.09 4.01
N GLU A 129 -5.96 -18.47 5.16
CA GLU A 129 -7.30 -18.01 5.57
C GLU A 129 -7.59 -16.65 4.90
N PRO A 130 -8.56 -16.52 3.97
CA PRO A 130 -8.98 -15.22 3.44
C PRO A 130 -9.43 -14.23 4.52
N LYS A 131 -9.62 -12.95 4.17
CA LYS A 131 -10.25 -12.01 5.10
C LYS A 131 -11.67 -12.46 5.41
N ALA A 132 -12.08 -12.28 6.67
CA ALA A 132 -13.43 -12.55 7.12
C ALA A 132 -13.81 -11.59 8.24
N ILE A 133 -15.07 -11.20 8.25
CA ILE A 133 -15.67 -10.34 9.27
C ILE A 133 -17.11 -10.76 9.53
N LEU A 134 -17.51 -10.72 10.80
CA LEU A 134 -18.89 -10.74 11.26
C LEU A 134 -19.09 -9.49 12.11
N ALA A 135 -20.02 -8.62 11.71
CA ALA A 135 -20.41 -7.44 12.46
C ALA A 135 -21.83 -7.64 13.01
N GLU A 136 -21.96 -7.51 14.33
CA GLU A 136 -23.17 -7.79 15.11
C GLU A 136 -23.62 -6.51 15.83
N PRO A 137 -24.61 -5.80 15.28
CA PRO A 137 -25.15 -4.60 15.90
C PRO A 137 -26.11 -4.97 17.04
N ASP A 138 -26.04 -4.21 18.12
CA ASP A 138 -27.06 -4.17 19.16
C ASP A 138 -27.79 -2.83 19.06
N ALA A 139 -28.95 -2.85 18.41
CA ALA A 139 -29.76 -1.67 18.20
C ALA A 139 -30.33 -1.09 19.51
N GLN A 140 -30.53 -1.92 20.55
CA GLN A 140 -31.07 -1.46 21.82
C GLN A 140 -30.03 -0.68 22.61
N MET A 141 -28.77 -1.16 22.60
CA MET A 141 -27.67 -0.51 23.32
C MET A 141 -26.88 0.48 22.47
N ASN A 142 -27.21 0.62 21.19
CA ASN A 142 -26.41 1.35 20.19
C ASN A 142 -24.92 0.93 20.22
N LYS A 143 -24.69 -0.39 20.21
CA LYS A 143 -23.34 -0.98 20.24
C LYS A 143 -23.09 -1.81 18.99
N LEU A 144 -21.82 -2.04 18.70
CA LEU A 144 -21.39 -2.90 17.60
C LEU A 144 -20.27 -3.83 18.07
N THR A 145 -20.51 -5.15 17.99
CA THR A 145 -19.46 -6.15 18.19
C THR A 145 -19.00 -6.67 16.84
N VAL A 146 -17.70 -6.76 16.63
CA VAL A 146 -17.10 -7.18 15.35
C VAL A 146 -16.10 -8.28 15.61
N HIS A 147 -16.32 -9.43 15.00
CA HIS A 147 -15.35 -10.51 14.91
C HIS A 147 -14.63 -10.41 13.57
N ALA A 148 -13.34 -10.11 13.56
CA ALA A 148 -12.60 -9.88 12.32
C ALA A 148 -11.26 -10.57 12.31
N SER A 149 -10.90 -11.14 11.16
CA SER A 149 -9.56 -11.64 10.89
C SER A 149 -8.61 -10.45 10.69
N THR A 150 -8.02 -9.95 11.77
CA THR A 150 -7.19 -8.72 11.79
C THR A 150 -5.98 -8.82 12.71
N GLN A 151 -4.90 -8.13 12.36
CA GLN A 151 -3.70 -7.97 13.20
C GLN A 151 -3.80 -6.78 14.17
N THR A 152 -4.76 -5.88 13.95
CA THR A 152 -4.84 -4.60 14.66
C THR A 152 -6.26 -4.32 15.16
N PRO A 153 -6.81 -5.14 16.08
CA PRO A 153 -8.20 -5.01 16.51
C PRO A 153 -8.52 -3.63 17.12
N HIS A 154 -7.59 -3.06 17.89
CA HIS A 154 -7.75 -1.71 18.45
C HIS A 154 -7.79 -0.63 17.37
N GLY A 155 -6.89 -0.71 16.38
CA GLY A 155 -6.89 0.23 15.26
C GLY A 155 -8.16 0.12 14.39
N LEU A 156 -8.64 -1.11 14.17
CA LEU A 156 -9.90 -1.35 13.47
C LEU A 156 -11.09 -0.79 14.27
N ARG A 157 -11.11 -0.97 15.60
CA ARG A 157 -12.13 -0.37 16.49
C ARG A 157 -12.19 1.14 16.33
N SER A 158 -11.05 1.83 16.41
CA SER A 158 -11.02 3.29 16.28
C SER A 158 -11.49 3.75 14.91
N GLN A 159 -11.15 3.02 13.84
CA GLN A 159 -11.60 3.34 12.48
C GLN A 159 -13.10 3.13 12.29
N ILE A 160 -13.65 2.03 12.78
CA ILE A 160 -15.10 1.76 12.74
C ILE A 160 -15.85 2.85 13.51
N ALA A 161 -15.40 3.17 14.73
CA ALA A 161 -16.00 4.24 15.53
C ALA A 161 -15.99 5.58 14.79
N SER A 162 -14.86 5.94 14.19
CA SER A 162 -14.71 7.17 13.40
C SER A 162 -15.63 7.21 12.18
N VAL A 163 -15.72 6.13 11.42
CA VAL A 163 -16.53 6.07 10.18
C VAL A 163 -18.03 6.12 10.48
N LEU A 164 -18.46 5.51 11.58
CA LEU A 164 -19.86 5.46 11.99
C LEU A 164 -20.28 6.65 12.87
N GLY A 165 -19.35 7.53 13.26
CA GLY A 165 -19.62 8.59 14.22
C GLY A 165 -20.02 8.07 15.61
N MET A 166 -19.57 6.86 15.98
CA MET A 166 -19.87 6.23 17.26
C MET A 166 -18.77 6.54 18.29
N PRO A 167 -19.10 6.65 19.59
CA PRO A 167 -18.10 6.63 20.64
C PRO A 167 -17.30 5.32 20.61
N GLU A 168 -15.98 5.39 20.80
CA GLU A 168 -15.12 4.22 20.67
C GLU A 168 -15.47 3.08 21.65
N HIS A 169 -15.98 3.41 22.84
CA HIS A 169 -16.44 2.43 23.82
C HIS A 169 -17.73 1.69 23.42
N ALA A 170 -18.46 2.18 22.41
CA ALA A 170 -19.63 1.53 21.86
C ALA A 170 -19.28 0.48 20.78
N VAL A 171 -17.99 0.41 20.38
CA VAL A 171 -17.49 -0.55 19.40
C VAL A 171 -16.55 -1.54 20.08
N ARG A 172 -16.81 -2.82 19.89
CA ARG A 172 -15.94 -3.91 20.36
C ARG A 172 -15.43 -4.69 19.16
N VAL A 173 -14.10 -4.81 19.02
CA VAL A 173 -13.47 -5.65 17.99
C VAL A 173 -12.78 -6.82 18.66
N ILE A 174 -13.08 -8.03 18.19
CA ILE A 174 -12.52 -9.30 18.62
C ILE A 174 -11.76 -9.89 17.43
N ALA A 175 -10.46 -10.11 17.60
CA ALA A 175 -9.67 -10.92 16.68
C ALA A 175 -9.66 -12.36 17.21
N PRO A 176 -10.35 -13.32 16.55
CA PRO A 176 -10.25 -14.74 16.89
C PRO A 176 -8.89 -15.30 16.42
N ASP A 177 -8.78 -16.62 16.30
CA ASP A 177 -7.63 -17.23 15.63
C ASP A 177 -7.50 -16.70 14.19
N VAL A 178 -6.33 -16.17 13.84
CA VAL A 178 -6.03 -15.57 12.52
C VAL A 178 -5.05 -16.47 11.77
N GLY A 179 -5.50 -17.08 10.68
CA GLY A 179 -4.78 -17.99 9.79
C GLY A 179 -3.77 -17.29 8.86
N GLY A 180 -2.96 -16.40 9.42
CA GLY A 180 -1.94 -15.62 8.72
C GLY A 180 -2.43 -14.26 8.23
N ALA A 181 -1.47 -13.34 8.04
CA ALA A 181 -1.75 -11.96 7.64
C ALA A 181 -0.55 -11.27 6.98
N PHE A 182 0.64 -11.43 7.56
CA PHE A 182 1.92 -10.95 7.01
C PHE A 182 2.00 -9.43 6.73
N GLY A 183 1.17 -8.63 7.40
CA GLY A 183 1.07 -7.17 7.24
C GLY A 183 -0.25 -6.71 6.60
N THR A 184 -0.82 -7.53 5.71
CA THR A 184 -1.99 -7.17 4.89
C THR A 184 -3.30 -7.13 5.67
N LYS A 185 -3.48 -7.93 6.73
CA LYS A 185 -4.67 -7.84 7.63
C LYS A 185 -4.49 -6.82 8.76
N GLY A 186 -3.52 -5.91 8.62
CA GLY A 186 -3.27 -4.81 9.55
C GLY A 186 -4.07 -3.57 9.17
N ARG A 187 -3.34 -2.54 8.71
CA ARG A 187 -3.92 -1.27 8.26
C ARG A 187 -4.65 -1.46 6.93
N HIS A 188 -5.58 -0.55 6.60
CA HIS A 188 -6.36 -0.53 5.35
C HIS A 188 -7.33 -1.71 5.19
N ALA A 189 -8.49 -1.63 5.81
CA ALA A 189 -9.54 -2.65 5.69
C ALA A 189 -10.87 -2.03 5.24
N PRO A 190 -10.97 -1.48 4.01
CA PRO A 190 -12.18 -0.84 3.52
C PRO A 190 -13.40 -1.75 3.61
N ASP A 191 -13.21 -3.05 3.34
CA ASP A 191 -14.27 -4.06 3.36
C ASP A 191 -14.80 -4.28 4.78
N TYR A 192 -13.93 -4.23 5.80
CA TYR A 192 -14.31 -4.37 7.20
C TYR A 192 -15.08 -3.14 7.69
N LEU A 193 -14.63 -1.94 7.31
CA LEU A 193 -15.31 -0.69 7.64
C LEU A 193 -16.69 -0.65 6.99
N PHE A 194 -16.77 -1.01 5.70
CA PHE A 194 -18.02 -1.04 4.96
C PHE A 194 -18.99 -2.10 5.52
N THR A 195 -18.53 -3.31 5.78
CA THR A 195 -19.38 -4.38 6.35
C THR A 195 -19.93 -3.97 7.72
N SER A 196 -19.10 -3.36 8.56
CA SER A 196 -19.51 -2.81 9.86
C SER A 196 -20.59 -1.74 9.72
N ALA A 197 -20.45 -0.86 8.73
CA ALA A 197 -21.41 0.20 8.44
C ALA A 197 -22.75 -0.33 7.93
N VAL A 198 -22.72 -1.33 7.05
CA VAL A 198 -23.92 -2.01 6.55
C VAL A 198 -24.65 -2.71 7.69
N ALA A 199 -23.94 -3.44 8.56
CA ALA A 199 -24.53 -4.08 9.73
C ALA A 199 -25.22 -3.06 10.65
N HIS A 200 -24.50 -1.99 10.99
CA HIS A 200 -25.03 -0.92 11.84
C HIS A 200 -26.29 -0.28 11.23
N ARG A 201 -26.28 0.01 9.92
CA ARG A 201 -27.42 0.60 9.20
C ARG A 201 -28.64 -0.33 9.16
N LEU A 202 -28.43 -1.62 8.94
CA LEU A 202 -29.52 -2.60 8.84
C LEU A 202 -30.06 -3.02 10.22
N GLY A 203 -29.31 -2.79 11.29
CA GLY A 203 -29.64 -3.31 12.62
C GLY A 203 -29.64 -4.84 12.69
N ARG A 204 -28.92 -5.50 11.76
CA ARG A 204 -28.83 -6.96 11.64
C ARG A 204 -27.38 -7.40 11.51
N PRO A 205 -27.02 -8.60 12.00
CA PRO A 205 -25.71 -9.16 11.75
C PRO A 205 -25.39 -9.27 10.26
N VAL A 206 -24.18 -8.87 9.86
CA VAL A 206 -23.69 -9.01 8.49
C VAL A 206 -22.34 -9.71 8.52
N LYS A 207 -22.21 -10.74 7.70
CA LYS A 207 -20.98 -11.51 7.52
C LYS A 207 -20.46 -11.30 6.11
N TRP A 208 -19.16 -11.06 6.00
CA TRP A 208 -18.44 -11.07 4.72
C TRP A 208 -17.22 -11.97 4.83
N VAL A 209 -17.02 -12.80 3.81
CA VAL A 209 -15.86 -13.67 3.66
C VAL A 209 -15.31 -13.46 2.26
N GLU A 210 -14.04 -13.08 2.16
CA GLU A 210 -13.33 -12.87 0.92
C GLU A 210 -13.15 -14.20 0.16
N LEU A 211 -13.45 -14.21 -1.13
CA LEU A 211 -13.09 -15.31 -2.01
C LEU A 211 -11.59 -15.23 -2.36
N ARG A 212 -10.97 -16.39 -2.58
CA ARG A 212 -9.55 -16.43 -2.99
C ARG A 212 -9.29 -15.70 -4.31
N GLY A 213 -10.25 -15.71 -5.23
CA GLY A 213 -10.15 -14.94 -6.48
C GLY A 213 -10.10 -13.43 -6.21
N GLU A 214 -11.02 -12.93 -5.39
CA GLU A 214 -11.11 -11.50 -5.03
C GLU A 214 -9.84 -11.00 -4.32
N TYR A 215 -9.24 -11.84 -3.47
CA TYR A 215 -8.04 -11.53 -2.70
C TYR A 215 -6.92 -10.89 -3.55
N PHE A 216 -6.66 -11.42 -4.75
CA PHE A 216 -5.58 -10.91 -5.60
C PHE A 216 -5.85 -9.52 -6.16
N HIS A 217 -7.12 -9.09 -6.17
CA HIS A 217 -7.55 -7.79 -6.68
C HIS A 217 -7.71 -6.75 -5.57
N ILE A 218 -8.25 -7.13 -4.41
CA ILE A 218 -8.69 -6.16 -3.39
C ILE A 218 -7.74 -6.04 -2.19
N ALA A 219 -6.94 -7.07 -1.90
CA ALA A 219 -6.04 -7.04 -0.76
C ALA A 219 -4.78 -6.24 -1.09
N ASN A 220 -4.30 -5.44 -0.14
CA ASN A 220 -3.05 -4.71 -0.32
C ASN A 220 -1.89 -5.66 -0.66
N GLN A 221 -1.15 -5.31 -1.71
CA GLN A 221 0.04 -6.03 -2.15
C GLN A 221 1.31 -5.35 -1.60
N GLY A 222 2.45 -6.02 -1.70
CA GLY A 222 3.71 -5.57 -1.13
C GLY A 222 4.79 -5.27 -2.15
N ARG A 223 5.81 -4.56 -1.68
CA ARG A 223 7.08 -4.27 -2.38
C ARG A 223 6.91 -3.31 -3.56
N ASP A 224 6.92 -3.80 -4.79
CA ASP A 224 6.76 -3.02 -6.03
C ASP A 224 7.62 -1.73 -6.07
N GLN A 225 8.93 -1.94 -6.13
CA GLN A 225 9.91 -0.86 -6.20
C GLN A 225 10.81 -1.00 -7.43
N VAL A 226 11.14 0.13 -8.05
CA VAL A 226 12.27 0.25 -8.97
C VAL A 226 13.37 1.03 -8.26
N GLN A 227 14.56 0.45 -8.15
CA GLN A 227 15.68 1.03 -7.43
C GLN A 227 16.83 1.28 -8.40
N GLU A 228 17.31 2.51 -8.45
CA GLU A 228 18.43 2.96 -9.27
C GLU A 228 19.55 3.42 -8.32
N LEU A 229 20.73 2.85 -8.50
CA LEU A 229 21.89 3.05 -7.64
C LEU A 229 23.09 3.45 -8.48
N GLU A 230 23.94 4.29 -7.91
CA GLU A 230 25.28 4.56 -8.40
C GLU A 230 26.23 4.61 -7.19
N ALA A 231 27.19 3.71 -7.14
CA ALA A 231 28.20 3.67 -6.09
C ALA A 231 29.54 4.23 -6.58
N ALA A 232 30.16 5.04 -5.73
CA ALA A 232 31.56 5.44 -5.84
C ALA A 232 32.40 4.54 -4.95
N VAL A 233 33.36 3.83 -5.56
CA VAL A 233 34.20 2.84 -4.87
C VAL A 233 35.67 3.22 -5.01
N ALA A 234 36.40 3.23 -3.90
CA ALA A 234 37.83 3.49 -3.84
C ALA A 234 38.63 2.25 -4.28
N ARG A 235 39.95 2.41 -4.55
CA ARG A 235 40.83 1.35 -5.08
C ARG A 235 40.93 0.09 -4.19
N ASP A 236 40.65 0.23 -2.90
CA ASP A 236 40.67 -0.84 -1.90
C ASP A 236 39.31 -1.54 -1.74
N GLY A 237 38.30 -1.17 -2.53
CA GLY A 237 36.94 -1.72 -2.46
C GLY A 237 36.00 -0.96 -1.52
N ALA A 238 36.48 0.05 -0.79
CA ALA A 238 35.62 0.81 0.10
C ALA A 238 34.59 1.65 -0.66
N ILE A 239 33.32 1.56 -0.25
CA ILE A 239 32.25 2.43 -0.77
C ILE A 239 32.40 3.82 -0.13
N ILE A 240 32.87 4.77 -0.93
CA ILE A 240 33.06 6.16 -0.49
C ILE A 240 31.84 7.03 -0.78
N GLY A 241 30.97 6.61 -1.71
CA GLY A 241 29.73 7.30 -1.99
C GLY A 241 28.64 6.40 -2.55
N LEU A 242 27.39 6.74 -2.28
CA LEU A 242 26.22 6.05 -2.83
C LEU A 242 25.09 7.04 -3.13
N ARG A 243 24.63 7.04 -4.38
CA ARG A 243 23.42 7.73 -4.83
C ARG A 243 22.33 6.70 -5.06
N VAL A 244 21.16 6.90 -4.47
CA VAL A 244 20.02 5.99 -4.57
C VAL A 244 18.77 6.75 -4.98
N ARG A 245 18.04 6.22 -5.95
CA ARG A 245 16.70 6.66 -6.32
C ARG A 245 15.75 5.48 -6.30
N VAL A 246 14.65 5.58 -5.55
CA VAL A 246 13.63 4.54 -5.46
C VAL A 246 12.30 5.08 -5.93
N LEU A 247 11.68 4.39 -6.88
CA LEU A 247 10.30 4.61 -7.28
C LEU A 247 9.43 3.54 -6.63
N VAL A 248 8.52 3.95 -5.76
CA VAL A 248 7.56 3.07 -5.09
C VAL A 248 6.24 3.15 -5.81
N ASN A 249 5.73 2.01 -6.28
CA ASN A 249 4.38 1.95 -6.80
C ASN A 249 3.38 1.84 -5.64
N CYS A 250 2.64 2.91 -5.39
CA CYS A 250 1.65 2.96 -4.32
C CYS A 250 0.32 2.28 -4.70
N GLY A 251 0.06 2.07 -5.99
CA GLY A 251 -1.28 1.77 -6.49
C GLY A 251 -2.26 2.91 -6.24
N ALA A 252 -3.57 2.61 -6.27
CA ALA A 252 -4.62 3.59 -6.02
C ALA A 252 -4.90 3.76 -4.52
N HIS A 253 -5.56 4.86 -4.12
CA HIS A 253 -6.20 5.09 -2.81
C HIS A 253 -5.32 5.06 -1.54
N ASN A 254 -4.03 4.72 -1.63
CA ASN A 254 -3.14 4.61 -0.49
C ASN A 254 -1.73 5.13 -0.82
N ALA A 255 -1.24 6.14 -0.09
CA ALA A 255 0.16 6.51 -0.13
C ALA A 255 1.00 5.48 0.66
N SER A 256 1.28 4.36 0.02
CA SER A 256 2.06 3.25 0.58
C SER A 256 3.36 3.74 1.22
N THR A 257 3.58 3.46 2.50
CA THR A 257 4.64 4.08 3.31
C THR A 257 5.94 3.26 3.43
N HIS A 258 5.99 2.08 2.81
CA HIS A 258 7.13 1.18 2.95
C HIS A 258 8.44 1.75 2.35
N GLY A 259 8.35 2.66 1.37
CA GLY A 259 9.49 3.39 0.82
C GLY A 259 10.31 4.17 1.86
N GLN A 260 9.67 4.68 2.92
CA GLN A 260 10.37 5.37 4.00
C GLN A 260 11.38 4.46 4.71
N ARG A 261 11.05 3.18 4.91
CA ARG A 261 11.97 2.24 5.55
C ARG A 261 13.09 1.82 4.61
N THR A 262 12.84 1.78 3.30
CA THR A 262 13.89 1.59 2.29
C THR A 262 14.90 2.74 2.35
N LEU A 263 14.42 3.99 2.41
CA LEU A 263 15.27 5.17 2.55
C LEU A 263 16.13 5.13 3.82
N MET A 264 15.53 4.87 4.97
CA MET A 264 16.24 4.87 6.26
C MET A 264 17.28 3.75 6.42
N MET A 265 17.23 2.72 5.57
CA MET A 265 18.10 1.55 5.64
C MET A 265 18.94 1.38 4.37
N SER A 266 19.06 2.42 3.55
CA SER A 266 19.74 2.41 2.26
C SER A 266 21.23 2.05 2.35
N SER A 267 21.89 2.37 3.47
CA SER A 267 23.29 1.98 3.73
C SER A 267 23.46 0.54 4.22
N GLY A 268 22.37 -0.15 4.59
CA GLY A 268 22.44 -1.45 5.24
C GLY A 268 23.35 -1.45 6.47
N ALA A 269 24.25 -2.43 6.53
CA ALA A 269 25.27 -2.56 7.57
C ALA A 269 26.63 -1.92 7.20
N TYR A 270 26.69 -1.18 6.09
CA TYR A 270 27.94 -0.64 5.54
C TYR A 270 28.16 0.82 5.95
N ARG A 271 29.43 1.16 6.16
CA ARG A 271 29.84 2.55 6.38
C ARG A 271 29.99 3.23 5.03
N ILE A 272 29.06 4.13 4.71
CA ILE A 272 29.07 4.93 3.48
C ILE A 272 29.09 6.41 3.87
N PRO A 273 30.22 7.11 3.76
CA PRO A 273 30.36 8.48 4.24
C PRO A 273 29.48 9.49 3.49
N ASN A 274 29.34 9.31 2.17
CA ASN A 274 28.60 10.19 1.29
C ASN A 274 27.38 9.45 0.71
N LEU A 275 26.19 9.72 1.21
CA LEU A 275 24.98 9.00 0.83
C LEU A 275 23.90 10.01 0.49
N VAL A 276 23.25 9.83 -0.64
CA VAL A 276 22.02 10.56 -0.99
C VAL A 276 20.99 9.55 -1.45
N THR A 277 19.80 9.60 -0.87
CA THR A 277 18.67 8.73 -1.20
C THR A 277 17.41 9.55 -1.43
N ASP A 278 16.84 9.40 -2.63
CA ASP A 278 15.54 9.94 -3.00
C ASP A 278 14.51 8.81 -3.17
N VAL A 279 13.35 8.94 -2.53
CA VAL A 279 12.23 8.00 -2.68
C VAL A 279 10.98 8.73 -3.12
N TYR A 280 10.40 8.27 -4.22
CA TYR A 280 9.15 8.80 -4.78
C TYR A 280 8.04 7.78 -4.62
N GLY A 281 7.00 8.13 -3.86
CA GLY A 281 5.74 7.38 -3.84
C GLY A 281 4.87 7.80 -5.01
N VAL A 282 4.53 6.88 -5.91
CA VAL A 282 3.82 7.19 -7.15
C VAL A 282 2.51 6.41 -7.22
N MET A 283 1.41 7.12 -7.43
CA MET A 283 0.09 6.53 -7.60
C MET A 283 -0.06 5.94 -9.00
N THR A 284 -0.65 4.75 -9.10
CA THR A 284 -0.90 4.05 -10.37
C THR A 284 -2.24 3.34 -10.35
N ASN A 285 -2.78 2.99 -11.52
CA ASN A 285 -4.02 2.24 -11.70
C ASN A 285 -3.88 0.73 -11.37
N THR A 286 -3.19 0.43 -10.27
CA THR A 286 -3.01 -0.93 -9.76
C THR A 286 -3.58 -1.05 -8.34
N THR A 287 -3.82 -2.28 -7.90
CA THR A 287 -4.21 -2.57 -6.51
C THR A 287 -3.29 -1.83 -5.54
N PRO A 288 -3.82 -1.20 -4.47
CA PRO A 288 -3.00 -0.47 -3.53
C PRO A 288 -1.88 -1.35 -2.96
N THR A 289 -0.68 -0.79 -2.80
CA THR A 289 0.37 -1.45 -2.03
C THR A 289 0.31 -1.02 -0.56
N GLY A 290 0.89 -1.84 0.30
CA GLY A 290 0.93 -1.60 1.73
C GLY A 290 1.96 -2.49 2.43
N PRO A 291 1.87 -2.60 3.77
CA PRO A 291 2.79 -3.42 4.54
C PRO A 291 2.72 -4.89 4.15
N TYR A 292 3.86 -5.43 3.72
CA TYR A 292 4.12 -6.86 3.58
C TYR A 292 5.42 -7.19 4.32
N ARG A 293 5.45 -8.32 5.03
CA ARG A 293 6.50 -8.80 5.95
C ARG A 293 7.86 -8.09 5.78
N GLY A 294 8.17 -7.21 6.72
CA GLY A 294 9.39 -6.39 6.74
C GLY A 294 9.15 -4.94 6.33
N ALA A 295 8.29 -4.69 5.34
CA ALA A 295 7.82 -3.38 4.88
C ALA A 295 8.96 -2.38 4.62
N GLY A 296 9.61 -2.49 3.45
CA GLY A 296 10.68 -1.60 2.99
C GLY A 296 12.08 -2.04 3.40
N ARG A 297 12.22 -2.80 4.51
CA ARG A 297 13.53 -3.30 4.96
C ARG A 297 14.08 -4.40 4.05
N PRO A 298 13.30 -5.42 3.65
CA PRO A 298 13.82 -6.41 2.71
C PRO A 298 14.19 -5.79 1.37
N GLU A 299 13.47 -4.75 0.94
CA GLU A 299 13.77 -3.99 -0.27
C GLU A 299 15.12 -3.27 -0.15
N ALA A 300 15.39 -2.63 0.99
CA ALA A 300 16.69 -1.99 1.28
C ALA A 300 17.83 -3.01 1.40
N ALA A 301 17.60 -4.13 2.09
CA ALA A 301 18.58 -5.19 2.22
C ALA A 301 18.90 -5.80 0.84
N TYR A 302 17.89 -6.16 0.06
CA TYR A 302 18.11 -6.65 -1.31
C TYR A 302 18.90 -5.64 -2.15
N MET A 303 18.55 -4.36 -2.04
CA MET A 303 19.22 -3.28 -2.77
C MET A 303 20.72 -3.21 -2.48
N ILE A 304 21.10 -3.12 -1.20
CA ILE A 304 22.50 -2.92 -0.81
C ILE A 304 23.32 -4.21 -0.99
N GLU A 305 22.78 -5.38 -0.66
CA GLU A 305 23.51 -6.64 -0.83
C GLU A 305 23.76 -6.96 -2.32
N ARG A 306 22.80 -6.66 -3.20
CA ARG A 306 23.01 -6.79 -4.65
C ARG A 306 24.01 -5.78 -5.20
N LEU A 307 24.12 -4.61 -4.58
CA LEU A 307 25.16 -3.65 -4.92
C LEU A 307 26.55 -4.18 -4.54
N ILE A 308 26.69 -4.84 -3.39
CA ILE A 308 27.96 -5.45 -2.96
C ILE A 308 28.42 -6.52 -3.96
N ASP A 309 27.51 -7.42 -4.37
CA ASP A 309 27.80 -8.41 -5.41
C ASP A 309 28.25 -7.76 -6.74
N GLU A 310 27.62 -6.65 -7.12
CA GLU A 310 27.95 -5.94 -8.36
C GLU A 310 29.29 -5.19 -8.25
N ILE A 311 29.60 -4.63 -7.07
CA ILE A 311 30.92 -4.04 -6.80
C ILE A 311 31.99 -5.11 -6.90
N ALA A 312 31.82 -6.25 -6.24
CA ALA A 312 32.72 -7.39 -6.31
C ALA A 312 33.00 -7.82 -7.76
N ARG A 313 31.94 -7.90 -8.58
CA ARG A 313 32.05 -8.23 -10.01
C ARG A 313 32.88 -7.20 -10.80
N VAL A 314 32.77 -5.91 -10.47
CA VAL A 314 33.47 -4.82 -11.17
C VAL A 314 34.92 -4.67 -10.71
N THR A 315 35.17 -4.80 -9.41
CA THR A 315 36.51 -4.61 -8.82
C THR A 315 37.37 -5.88 -8.87
N GLY A 316 36.73 -7.05 -8.93
CA GLY A 316 37.39 -8.35 -8.79
C GLY A 316 37.72 -8.73 -7.34
N ILE A 317 37.26 -7.94 -6.36
CA ILE A 317 37.33 -8.28 -4.93
C ILE A 317 36.20 -9.25 -4.62
N GLU A 318 36.46 -10.30 -3.83
CA GLU A 318 35.42 -11.26 -3.44
C GLU A 318 34.33 -10.58 -2.60
N SER A 319 33.05 -10.93 -2.81
CA SER A 319 31.92 -10.23 -2.19
C SER A 319 31.86 -10.31 -0.65
N LEU A 320 32.62 -11.25 -0.07
CA LEU A 320 32.73 -11.44 1.38
C LEU A 320 33.86 -10.61 2.02
N GLU A 321 34.79 -10.09 1.22
CA GLU A 321 35.93 -9.25 1.66
C GLU A 321 35.59 -7.76 1.60
#